data_AF-A0AAD7DSL9-F1
#
_entry.id   AF-A0AAD7DSL9-F1
#
_cell.length_a   1.000
_cell.length_b   1.000
_cell.length_c   1.000
_cell.angle_alpha   90.00
_cell.angle_beta   90.00
_cell.angle_gamma   90.00
#
_symmetry.space_group_name_H-M   'P 1'
#
loop_
_entity.id
_entity.type
_entity.pdbx_description
1 polymer ?
#
loop_
_entity_poly.entity_id
_entity_poly.type
_entity_poly.pdbx_seq_one_letter_code
_entity_poly.pdbx_strand_id
1 'polypeptide(L)'
;MPSVEDACRALEERLYQISEDPFAKQVPKVLAEACGLVRVADPADPEFSAVVDRVSETVNIGIGLAYRSFDVDCLPSFAHTHEFPLLAGPNTVFNIFTPRMYEAFTELITLLFGRWRANQLFAFWLWIFHSIFSSRLPKPWPETLRPHPSSSRLSRFWKRPTPHAAPSAISTAIFEARCEVSSDELYSEPLRLVNNGSSTPMLTYYVLDDVPTDQPFALTARYTEVGLSELAYGCTTDEQRKLIFVADSYRIKSYAWGDQQSGELYKSGLPTHTLASSKHTGPLAVVTSGSLIRAGKGSAVVWDLDALPTHSRTGKKRIGRKFEEDSMRDDYEDIEDSSGSKSTTVIKFADPRLTPAVWYPHSALPATMLCTTDPAESEDYSFISLDLEHGGKQVVRYFGNGAGIGEFSTSAVDPNVFMTAANDGHMRLYDTRVPLPVLTIYSASGTEECGAVLLVRPDGIPAVFTGSTNDQVVRLWDIRARKLVHELSTGNNGVNGMTWDATHSALYVLTTCGFMDRNGYTSDYRRARLPANMLPEPVPAGGMPNYDDEGPFNKCWPKQAIHSEDYWGEAFDAGNHRILRYAFKEHADPTIVPAYGRATLNSAPYY
;
A
#
# COMPACT_ATOMS: atom_id res chain seq x y z
N MET A 1 4.29 -14.39 -41.35
CA MET A 1 3.22 -14.04 -40.38
C MET A 1 2.65 -12.69 -40.81
N PRO A 2 1.47 -12.25 -40.35
CA PRO A 2 1.14 -10.81 -40.39
C PRO A 2 2.24 -9.99 -39.71
N SER A 3 2.36 -8.70 -40.02
CA SER A 3 3.24 -7.82 -39.23
C SER A 3 2.64 -7.60 -37.84
N VAL A 4 3.45 -7.14 -36.87
CA VAL A 4 2.92 -6.75 -35.55
C VAL A 4 1.89 -5.62 -35.69
N GLU A 5 2.10 -4.69 -36.62
CA GLU A 5 1.14 -3.63 -36.93
C GLU A 5 -0.21 -4.18 -37.43
N ASP A 6 -0.21 -5.13 -38.36
CA ASP A 6 -1.44 -5.77 -38.85
C ASP A 6 -2.14 -6.56 -37.73
N ALA A 7 -1.37 -7.20 -36.85
CA ALA A 7 -1.89 -7.95 -35.72
C ALA A 7 -2.52 -7.04 -34.64
N CYS A 8 -1.83 -5.95 -34.26
CA CYS A 8 -2.34 -4.91 -33.37
C CYS A 8 -3.63 -4.28 -33.94
N ARG A 9 -3.65 -3.91 -35.22
CA ARG A 9 -4.85 -3.35 -35.86
C ARG A 9 -6.03 -4.33 -35.85
N ALA A 10 -5.79 -5.62 -36.11
CA ALA A 10 -6.83 -6.65 -36.04
C ALA A 10 -7.33 -6.91 -34.61
N LEU A 11 -6.51 -6.68 -33.58
CA LEU A 11 -6.92 -6.72 -32.17
C LEU A 11 -7.73 -5.46 -31.80
N GLU A 12 -7.36 -4.28 -32.30
CA GLU A 12 -8.08 -3.02 -32.12
C GLU A 12 -9.45 -3.03 -32.80
N GLU A 13 -9.54 -3.48 -34.05
CA GLU A 13 -10.81 -3.71 -34.75
C GLU A 13 -11.73 -4.65 -33.98
N ARG A 14 -11.17 -5.67 -33.30
CA ARG A 14 -11.92 -6.56 -32.41
C ARG A 14 -12.39 -5.85 -31.14
N LEU A 15 -11.56 -5.02 -30.49
CA LEU A 15 -11.96 -4.26 -29.29
C LEU A 15 -13.20 -3.40 -29.57
N TYR A 16 -13.22 -2.67 -30.69
CA TYR A 16 -14.36 -1.84 -31.09
C TYR A 16 -15.60 -2.63 -31.56
N GLN A 17 -15.51 -3.95 -31.72
CA GLN A 17 -16.63 -4.84 -32.06
C GLN A 17 -17.23 -5.59 -30.85
N ILE A 18 -16.64 -5.44 -29.65
CA ILE A 18 -17.18 -6.07 -28.43
C ILE A 18 -18.42 -5.28 -27.97
N SER A 19 -19.56 -5.96 -27.89
CA SER A 19 -20.78 -5.43 -27.25
C SER A 19 -20.70 -5.51 -25.72
N GLU A 20 -21.61 -4.83 -25.03
CA GLU A 20 -21.65 -4.74 -23.56
C GLU A 20 -21.79 -6.11 -22.86
N ASP A 21 -22.74 -6.94 -23.31
CA ASP A 21 -23.19 -8.16 -22.61
C ASP A 21 -22.14 -9.28 -22.41
N PRO A 22 -21.07 -9.40 -23.24
CA PRO A 22 -19.92 -10.27 -22.95
C PRO A 22 -18.64 -9.53 -22.52
N PHE A 23 -18.64 -8.21 -22.35
CA PHE A 23 -17.44 -7.35 -22.35
C PHE A 23 -16.30 -7.84 -21.43
N ALA A 24 -16.58 -8.01 -20.13
CA ALA A 24 -15.60 -8.41 -19.11
C ALA A 24 -14.94 -9.78 -19.34
N LYS A 25 -15.42 -10.59 -20.29
CA LYS A 25 -14.87 -11.89 -20.68
C LYS A 25 -14.20 -11.89 -22.07
N GLN A 26 -14.22 -10.77 -22.77
CA GLN A 26 -13.60 -10.62 -24.10
C GLN A 26 -12.36 -9.73 -24.07
N VAL A 27 -12.41 -8.53 -23.48
CA VAL A 27 -11.24 -7.63 -23.45
C VAL A 27 -10.00 -8.26 -22.80
N PRO A 28 -10.07 -8.92 -21.62
CA PRO A 28 -8.90 -9.61 -21.06
C PRO A 28 -8.29 -10.69 -21.97
N LYS A 29 -9.05 -11.26 -22.93
CA LYS A 29 -8.50 -12.20 -23.93
C LYS A 29 -7.77 -11.46 -25.06
N VAL A 30 -8.37 -10.39 -25.59
CA VAL A 30 -7.73 -9.56 -26.63
C VAL A 30 -6.44 -8.95 -26.10
N LEU A 31 -6.43 -8.50 -24.84
CA LEU A 31 -5.23 -8.00 -24.15
C LEU A 31 -4.20 -9.12 -23.90
N ALA A 32 -4.62 -10.34 -23.55
CA ALA A 32 -3.72 -11.48 -23.41
C ALA A 32 -3.09 -11.90 -24.77
N GLU A 33 -3.86 -11.85 -25.85
CA GLU A 33 -3.38 -12.07 -27.23
C GLU A 33 -2.37 -10.98 -27.63
N ALA A 34 -2.62 -9.71 -27.31
CA ALA A 34 -1.68 -8.61 -27.51
C ALA A 34 -0.37 -8.83 -26.75
N CYS A 35 -0.42 -9.13 -25.45
CA CYS A 35 0.75 -9.53 -24.66
C CYS A 35 1.48 -10.75 -25.27
N GLY A 36 0.74 -11.68 -25.88
CA GLY A 36 1.29 -12.82 -26.61
C GLY A 36 2.25 -12.44 -27.74
N LEU A 37 1.99 -11.33 -28.46
CA LEU A 37 2.85 -10.85 -29.54
C LEU A 37 4.27 -10.50 -29.03
N VAL A 38 4.37 -9.80 -27.90
CA VAL A 38 5.65 -9.46 -27.27
C VAL A 38 6.34 -10.69 -26.65
N ARG A 39 5.58 -11.69 -26.20
CA ARG A 39 6.15 -12.96 -25.68
C ARG A 39 6.72 -13.89 -26.78
N VAL A 40 6.42 -13.66 -28.05
CA VAL A 40 6.98 -14.43 -29.19
C VAL A 40 7.95 -13.64 -30.07
N ALA A 41 8.12 -12.34 -29.81
CA ALA A 41 9.14 -11.52 -30.45
C ALA A 41 10.53 -11.82 -29.84
N ASP A 42 11.59 -11.73 -30.65
CA ASP A 42 12.96 -11.92 -30.19
C ASP A 42 13.49 -10.62 -29.54
N PRO A 43 13.90 -10.61 -28.25
CA PRO A 43 14.49 -9.44 -27.61
C PRO A 43 15.83 -8.98 -28.22
N ALA A 44 16.44 -9.79 -29.09
CA ALA A 44 17.63 -9.41 -29.87
C ALA A 44 17.29 -8.70 -31.21
N ASP A 45 16.02 -8.63 -31.61
CA ASP A 45 15.59 -7.90 -32.81
C ASP A 45 15.68 -6.38 -32.58
N PRO A 46 16.34 -5.59 -33.45
CA PRO A 46 16.36 -4.13 -33.36
C PRO A 46 14.97 -3.48 -33.30
N GLU A 47 13.95 -4.10 -33.90
CA GLU A 47 12.57 -3.61 -33.90
C GLU A 47 11.79 -3.98 -32.63
N PHE A 48 12.37 -4.76 -31.69
CA PHE A 48 11.68 -5.22 -30.48
C PHE A 48 11.10 -4.07 -29.64
N SER A 49 11.79 -2.91 -29.56
CA SER A 49 11.25 -1.73 -28.87
C SER A 49 9.97 -1.20 -29.54
N ALA A 50 9.93 -1.14 -30.87
CA ALA A 50 8.75 -0.69 -31.61
C ALA A 50 7.58 -1.69 -31.47
N VAL A 51 7.88 -2.99 -31.39
CA VAL A 51 6.91 -4.04 -31.08
C VAL A 51 6.34 -3.86 -29.66
N VAL A 52 7.17 -3.53 -28.67
CA VAL A 52 6.73 -3.25 -27.29
C VAL A 52 5.88 -1.99 -27.20
N ASP A 53 6.31 -0.88 -27.80
CA ASP A 53 5.57 0.38 -27.79
C ASP A 53 4.20 0.23 -28.47
N ARG A 54 4.15 -0.41 -29.66
CA ARG A 54 2.88 -0.60 -30.40
C ARG A 54 1.91 -1.55 -29.70
N VAL A 55 2.40 -2.64 -29.10
CA VAL A 55 1.55 -3.53 -28.29
C VAL A 55 1.08 -2.85 -27.01
N SER A 56 1.90 -1.98 -26.39
CA SER A 56 1.47 -1.20 -25.24
C SER A 56 0.36 -0.20 -25.59
N GLU A 57 0.38 0.40 -26.79
CA GLU A 57 -0.70 1.24 -27.30
C GLU A 57 -2.01 0.46 -27.47
N THR A 58 -1.98 -0.70 -28.15
CA THR A 58 -3.14 -1.61 -28.26
C THR A 58 -3.70 -2.04 -26.88
N VAL A 59 -2.81 -2.26 -25.90
CA VAL A 59 -3.21 -2.60 -24.53
C VAL A 59 -3.89 -1.42 -23.83
N ASN A 60 -3.31 -0.21 -23.92
CA ASN A 60 -3.88 1.01 -23.35
C ASN A 60 -5.26 1.33 -23.95
N ILE A 61 -5.47 1.13 -25.26
CA ILE A 61 -6.78 1.27 -25.91
C ILE A 61 -7.82 0.33 -25.27
N GLY A 62 -7.48 -0.94 -25.06
CA GLY A 62 -8.40 -1.91 -24.45
C GLY A 62 -8.73 -1.63 -22.98
N ILE A 63 -7.77 -1.10 -22.21
CA ILE A 63 -8.00 -0.67 -20.82
C ILE A 63 -8.84 0.61 -20.78
N GLY A 64 -8.53 1.61 -21.62
CA GLY A 64 -9.25 2.87 -21.73
C GLY A 64 -10.73 2.66 -22.12
N LEU A 65 -11.00 1.73 -23.05
CA LEU A 65 -12.36 1.30 -23.37
C LEU A 65 -13.06 0.67 -22.16
N ALA A 66 -12.39 -0.20 -21.39
CA ALA A 66 -13.00 -0.89 -20.25
C ALA A 66 -13.52 0.06 -19.17
N TYR A 67 -12.76 1.09 -18.82
CA TYR A 67 -13.21 2.09 -17.84
C TYR A 67 -14.18 3.12 -18.42
N ARG A 68 -13.97 3.60 -19.66
CA ARG A 68 -14.73 4.75 -20.21
C ARG A 68 -16.00 4.39 -20.97
N SER A 69 -16.07 3.18 -21.54
CA SER A 69 -17.19 2.76 -22.40
C SER A 69 -18.04 1.65 -21.80
N PHE A 70 -17.53 0.95 -20.77
CA PHE A 70 -18.21 -0.20 -20.16
C PHE A 70 -18.21 -0.18 -18.62
N ASP A 71 -17.76 0.93 -18.00
CA ASP A 71 -17.85 1.24 -16.56
C ASP A 71 -17.42 0.08 -15.65
N VAL A 72 -16.31 -0.59 -16.00
CA VAL A 72 -15.83 -1.78 -15.30
C VAL A 72 -15.03 -1.38 -14.06
N ASP A 73 -15.54 -1.69 -12.86
CA ASP A 73 -14.87 -1.42 -11.56
C ASP A 73 -13.39 -1.84 -11.56
N CYS A 74 -13.10 -3.04 -12.09
CA CYS A 74 -11.77 -3.64 -12.08
C CYS A 74 -11.56 -4.60 -13.26
N LEU A 75 -10.44 -4.44 -13.97
CA LEU A 75 -10.10 -5.26 -15.14
C LEU A 75 -9.38 -6.57 -14.73
N PRO A 76 -9.90 -7.76 -15.09
CA PRO A 76 -9.24 -9.03 -14.79
C PRO A 76 -7.83 -9.14 -15.42
N SER A 77 -6.88 -9.74 -14.69
CA SER A 77 -5.51 -9.91 -15.19
C SER A 77 -5.46 -10.65 -16.52
N PHE A 78 -4.76 -10.05 -17.49
CA PHE A 78 -4.60 -10.55 -18.86
C PHE A 78 -3.14 -10.93 -19.20
N ALA A 79 -2.16 -10.39 -18.50
CA ALA A 79 -0.74 -10.54 -18.84
C ALA A 79 -0.08 -11.86 -18.36
N HIS A 80 -0.83 -12.73 -17.67
CA HIS A 80 -0.32 -13.98 -17.08
C HIS A 80 -0.39 -15.17 -18.06
N THR A 81 0.42 -16.20 -17.83
CA THR A 81 0.46 -17.45 -18.62
C THR A 81 0.60 -18.69 -17.72
N HIS A 82 0.65 -19.90 -18.27
CA HIS A 82 0.99 -21.09 -17.49
C HIS A 82 2.43 -21.05 -16.92
N GLU A 83 3.36 -20.40 -17.63
CA GLU A 83 4.74 -20.23 -17.21
C GLU A 83 4.88 -19.13 -16.16
N PHE A 84 4.17 -18.02 -16.37
CA PHE A 84 4.14 -16.81 -15.53
C PHE A 84 2.74 -16.63 -14.90
N PRO A 85 2.39 -17.42 -13.87
CA PRO A 85 1.01 -17.62 -13.45
C PRO A 85 0.42 -16.48 -12.63
N LEU A 86 -0.90 -16.46 -12.61
CA LEU A 86 -1.72 -15.77 -11.62
C LEU A 86 -1.80 -16.61 -10.34
N LEU A 87 -1.35 -16.06 -9.21
CA LEU A 87 -1.51 -16.64 -7.88
C LEU A 87 -2.70 -16.00 -7.18
N ALA A 88 -3.57 -16.83 -6.61
CA ALA A 88 -4.74 -16.39 -5.84
C ALA A 88 -4.78 -17.08 -4.47
N GLY A 89 -5.39 -16.41 -3.49
CA GLY A 89 -5.67 -16.99 -2.18
C GLY A 89 -6.79 -18.02 -2.23
N PRO A 90 -6.96 -18.85 -1.18
CA PRO A 90 -8.08 -19.79 -1.11
C PRO A 90 -9.44 -19.08 -0.97
N ASN A 91 -9.44 -17.81 -0.52
CA ASN A 91 -10.64 -17.06 -0.16
C ASN A 91 -11.24 -16.18 -1.27
N THR A 92 -10.69 -16.20 -2.50
CA THR A 92 -11.12 -15.36 -3.66
C THR A 92 -12.63 -15.42 -3.97
N VAL A 93 -13.35 -16.47 -3.55
CA VAL A 93 -14.81 -16.62 -3.78
C VAL A 93 -15.66 -16.04 -2.63
N PHE A 94 -15.05 -15.71 -1.48
CA PHE A 94 -15.76 -15.35 -0.25
C PHE A 94 -15.82 -13.84 0.01
N ASN A 95 -14.79 -13.08 -0.37
CA ASN A 95 -14.81 -11.61 -0.25
C ASN A 95 -15.97 -10.96 -1.05
N ILE A 96 -16.51 -11.66 -2.04
CA ILE A 96 -17.73 -11.26 -2.77
C ILE A 96 -18.95 -11.21 -1.83
N PHE A 97 -19.06 -12.12 -0.84
CA PHE A 97 -20.22 -12.28 0.03
C PHE A 97 -19.94 -11.88 1.49
N THR A 98 -19.40 -10.68 1.67
CA THR A 98 -19.20 -10.02 2.99
C THR A 98 -20.52 -9.69 3.70
N PRO A 99 -20.50 -9.38 5.02
CA PRO A 99 -21.65 -8.86 5.75
C PRO A 99 -22.30 -7.63 5.09
N ARG A 100 -21.51 -6.82 4.37
CA ARG A 100 -21.96 -5.66 3.59
C ARG A 100 -22.96 -6.04 2.49
N MET A 101 -22.75 -7.17 1.79
CA MET A 101 -23.71 -7.67 0.79
C MET A 101 -24.93 -8.33 1.44
N TYR A 102 -24.77 -8.93 2.62
CA TYR A 102 -25.88 -9.42 3.44
C TYR A 102 -26.81 -8.26 3.87
N GLU A 103 -26.26 -7.16 4.38
CA GLU A 103 -27.06 -6.00 4.82
C GLU A 103 -27.82 -5.39 3.64
N ALA A 104 -27.13 -5.06 2.54
CA ALA A 104 -27.74 -4.53 1.32
C ALA A 104 -28.84 -5.45 0.74
N PHE A 105 -28.63 -6.77 0.74
CA PHE A 105 -29.66 -7.72 0.31
C PHE A 105 -30.86 -7.75 1.27
N THR A 106 -30.64 -7.69 2.59
CA THR A 106 -31.75 -7.62 3.56
C THR A 106 -32.55 -6.32 3.47
N GLU A 107 -31.92 -5.19 3.17
CA GLU A 107 -32.62 -3.93 2.91
C GLU A 107 -33.44 -4.01 1.62
N LEU A 108 -32.85 -4.47 0.52
CA LEU A 108 -33.54 -4.67 -0.76
C LEU A 108 -34.75 -5.60 -0.64
N ILE A 109 -34.60 -6.74 0.03
CA ILE A 109 -35.69 -7.70 0.28
C ILE A 109 -36.76 -7.10 1.22
N THR A 110 -36.36 -6.29 2.20
CA THR A 110 -37.30 -5.58 3.09
C THR A 110 -38.08 -4.51 2.35
N LEU A 111 -37.45 -3.79 1.42
CA LEU A 111 -38.05 -2.78 0.55
C LEU A 111 -39.08 -3.41 -0.41
N LEU A 112 -38.70 -4.53 -1.05
CA LEU A 112 -39.52 -5.20 -2.07
C LEU A 112 -40.69 -6.02 -1.52
N PHE A 113 -40.52 -6.65 -0.35
CA PHE A 113 -41.49 -7.64 0.18
C PHE A 113 -42.05 -7.33 1.57
N GLY A 114 -41.50 -6.33 2.27
CA GLY A 114 -41.86 -5.99 3.65
C GLY A 114 -41.33 -6.98 4.68
N ARG A 115 -41.05 -6.48 5.90
CA ARG A 115 -40.35 -7.19 6.99
C ARG A 115 -40.85 -8.63 7.26
N TRP A 116 -42.15 -8.90 7.14
CA TRP A 116 -42.71 -10.23 7.44
C TRP A 116 -42.40 -11.29 6.38
N ARG A 117 -42.49 -10.95 5.07
CA ARG A 117 -42.06 -11.85 3.99
C ARG A 117 -40.55 -11.89 3.85
N ALA A 118 -39.88 -10.77 4.13
CA ALA A 118 -38.43 -10.71 4.19
C ALA A 118 -37.86 -11.80 5.10
N ASN A 119 -38.34 -11.92 6.35
CA ASN A 119 -37.87 -12.94 7.29
C ASN A 119 -38.03 -14.40 6.80
N GLN A 120 -39.06 -14.70 6.01
CA GLN A 120 -39.29 -16.06 5.47
C GLN A 120 -38.39 -16.38 4.28
N LEU A 121 -38.26 -15.44 3.33
CA LEU A 121 -37.32 -15.56 2.21
C LEU A 121 -35.87 -15.58 2.71
N PHE A 122 -35.57 -14.77 3.72
CA PHE A 122 -34.30 -14.73 4.44
C PHE A 122 -33.96 -16.06 5.09
N ALA A 123 -34.87 -16.67 5.86
CA ALA A 123 -34.61 -17.97 6.50
C ALA A 123 -34.31 -19.07 5.46
N PHE A 124 -35.02 -19.07 4.34
CA PHE A 124 -34.78 -20.00 3.22
C PHE A 124 -33.43 -19.74 2.52
N TRP A 125 -33.11 -18.48 2.21
CA TRP A 125 -31.83 -18.11 1.60
C TRP A 125 -30.64 -18.37 2.53
N LEU A 126 -30.77 -18.06 3.82
CA LEU A 126 -29.74 -18.31 4.84
C LEU A 126 -29.51 -19.82 5.03
N TRP A 127 -30.55 -20.64 4.93
CA TRP A 127 -30.43 -22.11 4.94
C TRP A 127 -29.72 -22.64 3.69
N ILE A 128 -30.03 -22.10 2.49
CA ILE A 128 -29.29 -22.40 1.26
C ILE A 128 -27.81 -21.97 1.40
N PHE A 129 -27.56 -20.76 1.91
CA PHE A 129 -26.23 -20.21 2.10
C PHE A 129 -25.40 -21.05 3.08
N HIS A 130 -25.94 -21.40 4.25
CA HIS A 130 -25.28 -22.34 5.16
C HIS A 130 -25.04 -23.70 4.51
N SER A 131 -26.01 -24.25 3.77
CA SER A 131 -25.88 -25.57 3.13
C SER A 131 -24.81 -25.61 2.03
N ILE A 132 -24.60 -24.50 1.31
CA ILE A 132 -23.62 -24.40 0.20
C ILE A 132 -22.24 -23.91 0.69
N PHE A 133 -22.19 -23.02 1.68
CA PHE A 133 -20.96 -22.31 2.07
C PHE A 133 -20.41 -22.62 3.47
N SER A 134 -21.13 -23.33 4.36
CA SER A 134 -20.58 -23.69 5.69
C SER A 134 -19.37 -24.62 5.64
N SER A 135 -19.32 -25.53 4.65
CA SER A 135 -18.19 -26.43 4.36
C SER A 135 -16.95 -25.73 3.77
N ARG A 136 -17.02 -24.40 3.69
CA ARG A 136 -16.29 -23.55 2.75
C ARG A 136 -15.81 -22.25 3.42
N LEU A 137 -16.53 -21.78 4.44
CA LEU A 137 -16.09 -20.71 5.33
C LEU A 137 -14.76 -21.08 6.04
N PRO A 138 -13.93 -20.08 6.39
CA PRO A 138 -12.77 -20.25 7.25
C PRO A 138 -13.17 -20.87 8.59
N LYS A 139 -12.53 -21.98 8.98
CA LYS A 139 -12.71 -22.59 10.31
C LYS A 139 -12.29 -21.61 11.44
N PRO A 140 -12.87 -21.69 12.64
CA PRO A 140 -12.39 -20.96 13.82
C PRO A 140 -10.91 -21.21 14.07
N TRP A 141 -10.15 -20.19 14.50
CA TRP A 141 -8.68 -20.27 14.62
C TRP A 141 -8.15 -21.49 15.39
N PRO A 142 -8.76 -21.98 16.49
CA PRO A 142 -8.28 -23.16 17.20
C PRO A 142 -8.22 -24.46 16.37
N GLU A 143 -9.03 -24.56 15.31
CA GLU A 143 -9.04 -25.69 14.37
C GLU A 143 -8.04 -25.52 13.21
N THR A 144 -7.37 -24.37 13.10
CA THR A 144 -6.44 -24.07 12.00
C THR A 144 -5.04 -24.64 12.25
N LEU A 145 -4.25 -24.69 11.18
CA LEU A 145 -2.86 -25.08 11.25
C LEU A 145 -2.04 -24.01 12.00
N ARG A 146 -1.20 -24.45 12.93
CA ARG A 146 -0.16 -23.66 13.58
C ARG A 146 1.17 -24.38 13.36
N PRO A 147 2.10 -23.85 12.54
CA PRO A 147 3.38 -24.53 12.25
C PRO A 147 4.25 -24.70 13.50
N HIS A 148 4.29 -23.70 14.38
CA HIS A 148 5.11 -23.68 15.58
C HIS A 148 4.31 -23.19 16.80
N PRO A 149 4.65 -23.58 18.05
CA PRO A 149 4.03 -23.00 19.25
C PRO A 149 4.20 -21.48 19.35
N SER A 150 5.29 -20.92 18.81
CA SER A 150 5.55 -19.48 18.72
C SER A 150 4.89 -18.77 17.53
N SER A 151 4.12 -19.47 16.69
CA SER A 151 3.36 -18.81 15.62
C SER A 151 2.33 -17.86 16.23
N SER A 152 2.33 -16.59 15.80
CA SER A 152 1.53 -15.52 16.41
C SER A 152 0.04 -15.84 16.43
N ARG A 153 -0.66 -15.47 17.51
CA ARG A 153 -2.14 -15.53 17.58
C ARG A 153 -2.81 -14.71 16.48
N LEU A 154 -2.14 -13.65 16.02
CA LEU A 154 -2.61 -12.80 14.91
C LEU A 154 -2.20 -13.32 13.52
N SER A 155 -1.86 -14.62 13.40
CA SER A 155 -1.55 -15.27 12.12
C SER A 155 -2.51 -16.42 11.79
N ARG A 156 -2.75 -16.69 10.51
CA ARG A 156 -3.57 -17.82 10.02
C ARG A 156 -2.89 -18.55 8.87
N PHE A 157 -2.80 -19.88 8.96
CA PHE A 157 -2.17 -20.73 7.94
C PHE A 157 -3.20 -21.58 7.18
N TRP A 158 -3.03 -21.60 5.86
CA TRP A 158 -3.86 -22.38 4.94
C TRP A 158 -3.26 -23.74 4.58
N LYS A 159 -1.92 -23.82 4.54
CA LYS A 159 -1.11 -25.01 4.25
C LYS A 159 0.17 -24.94 5.07
N ARG A 160 0.87 -26.07 5.26
CA ARG A 160 2.21 -26.04 5.88
C ARG A 160 3.18 -25.26 4.98
N PRO A 161 4.01 -24.35 5.53
CA PRO A 161 5.09 -23.72 4.79
C PRO A 161 5.96 -24.77 4.09
N THR A 162 6.48 -24.43 2.91
CA THR A 162 7.39 -25.33 2.19
C THR A 162 8.74 -25.33 2.92
N PRO A 163 9.28 -26.49 3.37
CA PRO A 163 10.61 -26.51 3.99
C PRO A 163 11.68 -25.95 3.04
N HIS A 164 12.71 -25.30 3.59
CA HIS A 164 13.82 -24.75 2.83
C HIS A 164 15.06 -25.64 3.01
N ALA A 165 15.94 -25.68 2.02
CA ALA A 165 17.12 -26.56 2.05
C ALA A 165 18.20 -26.12 3.07
N ALA A 166 18.26 -24.82 3.35
CA ALA A 166 19.09 -24.22 4.39
C ALA A 166 18.32 -23.03 5.01
N PRO A 167 17.39 -23.28 5.94
CA PRO A 167 16.65 -22.22 6.61
C PRO A 167 17.51 -21.57 7.71
N SER A 168 17.48 -20.25 7.76
CA SER A 168 17.96 -19.46 8.90
C SER A 168 16.88 -19.37 9.99
N ALA A 169 17.25 -18.90 11.17
CA ALA A 169 16.31 -18.56 12.23
C ALA A 169 15.26 -17.52 11.81
N ILE A 170 15.66 -16.47 11.08
CA ILE A 170 14.78 -15.35 10.67
C ILE A 170 13.86 -15.76 9.51
N SER A 171 14.37 -16.46 8.48
CA SER A 171 13.51 -16.98 7.41
C SER A 171 12.48 -17.97 7.95
N THR A 172 12.87 -18.91 8.82
CA THR A 172 11.91 -19.77 9.52
C THR A 172 10.90 -18.96 10.35
N ALA A 173 11.35 -17.93 11.08
CA ALA A 173 10.44 -17.08 11.86
C ALA A 173 9.39 -16.38 10.97
N ILE A 174 9.79 -15.86 9.81
CA ILE A 174 8.88 -15.20 8.85
C ILE A 174 7.90 -16.21 8.23
N PHE A 175 8.39 -17.33 7.70
CA PHE A 175 7.55 -18.34 7.05
C PHE A 175 6.64 -19.11 8.02
N GLU A 176 6.94 -19.15 9.32
CA GLU A 176 6.10 -19.72 10.38
C GLU A 176 5.36 -18.67 11.23
N ALA A 177 5.38 -17.39 10.82
CA ALA A 177 4.75 -16.26 11.54
C ALA A 177 5.12 -16.18 13.03
N ARG A 178 6.37 -16.49 13.38
CA ARG A 178 6.92 -16.29 14.73
C ARG A 178 7.23 -14.82 14.93
N CYS A 179 6.19 -14.01 15.15
CA CYS A 179 6.31 -12.59 15.43
C CYS A 179 5.54 -12.16 16.68
N GLU A 180 6.18 -11.28 17.44
CA GLU A 180 5.52 -10.44 18.44
C GLU A 180 4.98 -9.22 17.71
N VAL A 181 3.79 -8.75 18.10
CA VAL A 181 3.08 -7.69 17.37
C VAL A 181 2.77 -6.52 18.29
N SER A 182 3.33 -5.34 17.99
CA SER A 182 3.00 -4.08 18.67
C SER A 182 2.35 -3.08 17.72
N SER A 183 1.79 -2.00 18.26
CA SER A 183 1.20 -0.91 17.47
C SER A 183 1.42 0.45 18.11
N ASP A 184 1.41 1.49 17.30
CA ASP A 184 1.21 2.87 17.72
C ASP A 184 -0.06 3.46 17.06
N GLU A 185 -0.72 4.41 17.74
CA GLU A 185 -1.98 5.01 17.30
C GLU A 185 -1.75 6.28 16.47
N LEU A 186 -2.54 6.46 15.41
CA LEU A 186 -2.44 7.62 14.52
C LEU A 186 -3.75 8.44 14.55
N TYR A 187 -3.62 9.72 14.91
CA TYR A 187 -4.75 10.63 15.13
C TYR A 187 -5.32 11.29 13.87
N SER A 188 -4.70 11.07 12.70
CA SER A 188 -5.20 11.51 11.39
C SER A 188 -5.17 10.35 10.41
N GLU A 189 -5.87 10.50 9.28
CA GLU A 189 -5.71 9.55 8.17
C GLU A 189 -4.22 9.42 7.80
N PRO A 190 -3.70 8.19 7.68
CA PRO A 190 -2.29 7.97 7.70
C PRO A 190 -1.74 8.07 6.27
N LEU A 191 -1.46 9.31 5.87
CA LEU A 191 -0.34 9.66 5.01
C LEU A 191 -0.10 8.62 3.87
N ARG A 192 1.03 7.94 4.00
CA ARG A 192 1.57 6.72 3.39
C ARG A 192 2.66 6.32 4.41
N LEU A 193 3.43 5.28 4.16
CA LEU A 193 4.84 5.38 4.53
C LEU A 193 5.44 6.40 3.54
N VAL A 194 5.25 7.72 3.84
CA VAL A 194 5.55 8.96 3.05
C VAL A 194 4.34 9.61 2.27
N ASN A 195 3.46 10.37 3.00
CA ASN A 195 2.26 11.25 2.71
C ASN A 195 1.07 10.80 1.79
N ASN A 196 -0.20 11.21 2.01
CA ASN A 196 -0.86 12.46 2.55
C ASN A 196 -2.20 12.14 3.30
N GLY A 197 -2.75 12.87 4.29
CA GLY A 197 -2.49 14.22 4.87
C GLY A 197 -3.34 14.52 6.15
N SER A 198 -3.42 15.79 6.61
CA SER A 198 -4.22 16.27 7.78
C SER A 198 -4.50 17.79 7.66
N SER A 199 -5.54 18.34 8.31
CA SER A 199 -5.86 19.78 8.23
C SER A 199 -4.93 20.70 9.04
N THR A 200 -4.07 20.15 9.90
CA THR A 200 -2.87 20.85 10.41
C THR A 200 -1.65 20.17 9.79
N PRO A 201 -0.73 20.90 9.15
CA PRO A 201 0.39 20.31 8.42
C PRO A 201 1.49 19.86 9.39
N MET A 202 1.26 18.75 10.08
CA MET A 202 2.20 18.13 11.00
C MET A 202 2.93 16.96 10.34
N LEU A 203 4.26 17.04 10.31
CA LEU A 203 5.14 15.91 10.01
C LEU A 203 5.31 15.05 11.27
N THR A 204 4.73 13.86 11.25
CA THR A 204 5.01 12.80 12.23
C THR A 204 6.01 11.82 11.63
N TYR A 205 7.08 11.52 12.36
CA TYR A 205 8.09 10.55 11.93
C TYR A 205 8.60 9.70 13.11
N TYR A 206 9.28 8.62 12.78
CA TYR A 206 9.80 7.63 13.72
C TYR A 206 11.25 7.32 13.35
N VAL A 207 12.12 7.15 14.35
CA VAL A 207 13.51 6.72 14.14
C VAL A 207 13.63 5.31 14.72
N LEU A 208 13.91 4.32 13.88
CA LEU A 208 13.79 2.91 14.26
C LEU A 208 14.84 2.44 15.28
N ASP A 209 15.99 3.12 15.34
CA ASP A 209 17.06 2.87 16.33
C ASP A 209 16.82 3.58 17.68
N ASP A 210 15.78 4.41 17.79
CA ASP A 210 15.48 5.29 18.94
C ASP A 210 14.49 4.64 19.92
N VAL A 211 14.64 3.34 20.18
CA VAL A 211 13.73 2.55 21.01
C VAL A 211 14.28 2.44 22.44
N PRO A 212 13.53 2.86 23.49
CA PRO A 212 13.98 2.73 24.88
C PRO A 212 14.25 1.27 25.28
N THR A 213 15.32 1.03 26.04
CA THR A 213 15.75 -0.34 26.40
C THR A 213 14.75 -1.03 27.33
N ASP A 214 13.97 -0.25 28.08
CA ASP A 214 12.87 -0.68 28.94
C ASP A 214 11.54 -0.86 28.19
N GLN A 215 11.41 -0.34 26.97
CA GLN A 215 10.21 -0.44 26.13
C GLN A 215 10.53 -0.85 24.68
N PRO A 216 11.06 -2.07 24.43
CA PRO A 216 11.50 -2.57 23.11
C PRO A 216 10.38 -2.74 22.04
N PHE A 217 9.18 -2.27 22.36
CA PHE A 217 7.96 -2.33 21.54
C PHE A 217 7.38 -0.94 21.21
N ALA A 218 7.84 0.10 21.93
CA ALA A 218 7.35 1.47 21.76
C ALA A 218 7.99 2.12 20.54
N LEU A 219 7.16 2.77 19.72
CA LEU A 219 7.60 3.66 18.66
C LEU A 219 7.58 5.09 19.20
N THR A 220 8.74 5.74 19.26
CA THR A 220 8.83 7.13 19.72
C THR A 220 8.42 8.07 18.59
N ALA A 221 7.12 8.40 18.55
CA ALA A 221 6.56 9.38 17.62
C ALA A 221 7.19 10.76 17.82
N ARG A 222 7.69 11.35 16.73
CA ARG A 222 8.36 12.66 16.72
C ARG A 222 7.61 13.59 15.78
N TYR A 223 7.21 14.75 16.30
CA TYR A 223 6.32 15.69 15.64
C TYR A 223 7.05 16.95 15.21
N THR A 224 6.68 17.53 14.08
CA THR A 224 7.26 18.78 13.57
C THR A 224 6.26 19.53 12.70
N GLU A 225 6.14 20.83 12.94
CA GLU A 225 5.24 21.70 12.20
C GLU A 225 5.81 22.05 10.81
N VAL A 226 4.96 21.90 9.79
CA VAL A 226 5.33 22.10 8.39
C VAL A 226 4.77 23.44 7.89
N GLY A 227 5.61 24.48 7.97
CA GLY A 227 5.33 25.81 7.43
C GLY A 227 5.31 25.89 5.90
N LEU A 228 4.66 24.94 5.24
CA LEU A 228 4.26 25.03 3.83
C LEU A 228 2.97 25.87 3.69
N SER A 229 2.64 26.18 2.45
CA SER A 229 1.51 27.05 2.06
C SER A 229 0.21 26.25 1.91
N GLU A 230 0.33 25.01 1.43
CA GLU A 230 -0.76 24.07 1.22
C GLU A 230 -0.50 22.77 2.01
N LEU A 231 -1.40 21.79 1.87
CA LEU A 231 -1.18 20.42 2.36
C LEU A 231 0.06 19.79 1.69
N ALA A 232 0.88 19.10 2.49
CA ALA A 232 2.08 18.43 2.01
C ALA A 232 1.75 17.07 1.36
N TYR A 233 1.86 16.98 0.04
CA TYR A 233 1.52 15.78 -0.73
C TYR A 233 2.72 15.10 -1.43
N GLY A 234 3.88 15.75 -1.49
CA GLY A 234 5.13 15.14 -1.93
C GLY A 234 6.15 15.08 -0.78
N CYS A 235 6.95 14.02 -0.70
CA CYS A 235 7.96 13.85 0.36
C CYS A 235 8.94 12.71 0.05
N THR A 236 10.09 12.70 0.73
CA THR A 236 11.14 11.67 0.62
C THR A 236 12.13 11.81 1.79
N THR A 237 13.12 10.92 1.91
CA THR A 237 14.16 10.96 2.95
C THR A 237 15.57 10.88 2.37
N ASP A 238 16.53 11.52 3.05
CA ASP A 238 17.97 11.27 2.91
C ASP A 238 18.48 10.76 4.27
N GLU A 239 18.67 9.45 4.39
CA GLU A 239 19.18 8.82 5.61
C GLU A 239 20.64 9.17 5.90
N GLN A 240 21.45 9.43 4.87
CA GLN A 240 22.86 9.78 5.00
C GLN A 240 23.03 11.18 5.60
N ARG A 241 22.16 12.13 5.24
CA ARG A 241 22.12 13.51 5.80
C ARG A 241 21.11 13.66 6.95
N LYS A 242 20.36 12.60 7.28
CA LYS A 242 19.25 12.59 8.26
C LYS A 242 18.18 13.65 8.01
N LEU A 243 17.79 13.84 6.74
CA LEU A 243 16.80 14.85 6.31
C LEU A 243 15.50 14.19 5.83
N ILE A 244 14.36 14.58 6.41
CA ILE A 244 13.05 14.38 5.80
C ILE A 244 12.75 15.58 4.90
N PHE A 245 12.24 15.35 3.70
CA PHE A 245 11.73 16.38 2.78
C PHE A 245 10.21 16.27 2.65
N VAL A 246 9.50 17.40 2.65
CA VAL A 246 8.04 17.52 2.47
C VAL A 246 7.71 18.69 1.54
N ALA A 247 6.66 18.59 0.73
CA ALA A 247 6.43 19.49 -0.39
C ALA A 247 4.94 19.75 -0.69
N ASP A 248 4.65 21.02 -1.01
CA ASP A 248 3.39 21.50 -1.58
C ASP A 248 3.59 21.87 -3.07
N SER A 249 2.67 22.58 -3.74
CA SER A 249 2.82 22.95 -5.15
C SER A 249 3.90 24.02 -5.42
N TYR A 250 4.25 24.81 -4.41
CA TYR A 250 5.12 25.98 -4.53
C TYR A 250 6.54 25.71 -4.03
N ARG A 251 6.68 24.89 -3.00
CA ARG A 251 7.91 24.75 -2.19
C ARG A 251 8.15 23.32 -1.72
N ILE A 252 9.40 23.07 -1.34
CA ILE A 252 9.84 21.89 -0.60
C ILE A 252 10.52 22.39 0.66
N LYS A 253 10.17 21.85 1.83
CA LYS A 253 10.88 22.08 3.09
C LYS A 253 11.58 20.80 3.53
N SER A 254 12.66 20.94 4.29
CA SER A 254 13.38 19.79 4.86
C SER A 254 13.72 19.97 6.33
N TYR A 255 13.74 18.86 7.03
CA TYR A 255 13.82 18.77 8.49
C TYR A 255 14.86 17.73 8.87
N ALA A 256 15.91 18.14 9.59
CA ALA A 256 16.92 17.21 10.10
C ALA A 256 16.41 16.51 11.36
N TRP A 257 16.43 15.18 11.40
CA TRP A 257 16.03 14.42 12.59
C TRP A 257 17.18 14.15 13.56
N GLY A 258 18.41 14.44 13.17
CA GLY A 258 19.59 14.34 14.02
C GLY A 258 20.85 14.88 13.35
N ASP A 259 21.92 14.93 14.12
CA ASP A 259 23.23 15.35 13.66
C ASP A 259 23.91 14.26 12.84
N GLN A 260 24.59 14.69 11.76
CA GLN A 260 25.31 13.80 10.85
C GLN A 260 26.70 13.40 11.40
N GLN A 261 27.32 14.23 12.25
CA GLN A 261 28.67 14.00 12.76
C GLN A 261 28.67 13.35 14.15
N SER A 262 27.84 13.83 15.08
CA SER A 262 27.75 13.24 16.43
C SER A 262 26.81 12.04 16.49
N GLY A 263 25.93 11.89 15.50
CA GLY A 263 24.87 10.88 15.49
C GLY A 263 23.63 11.26 16.32
N GLU A 264 23.71 12.29 17.16
CA GLU A 264 22.69 12.70 18.14
C GLU A 264 21.33 12.98 17.50
N LEU A 265 20.24 12.47 18.08
CA LEU A 265 18.88 12.68 17.57
C LEU A 265 18.26 13.95 18.15
N TYR A 266 17.71 14.80 17.27
CA TYR A 266 17.05 16.04 17.67
C TYR A 266 15.64 15.75 18.18
N LYS A 267 15.14 16.47 19.19
CA LYS A 267 13.83 16.20 19.83
C LYS A 267 12.65 16.32 18.85
N SER A 268 12.74 17.28 17.94
CA SER A 268 11.86 17.46 16.79
C SER A 268 12.73 17.73 15.56
N GLY A 269 12.13 17.65 14.36
CA GLY A 269 12.80 17.92 13.11
C GLY A 269 13.24 19.37 13.02
N LEU A 270 14.55 19.60 12.89
CA LEU A 270 15.12 20.93 12.78
C LEU A 270 14.90 21.48 11.36
N PRO A 271 14.15 22.58 11.15
CA PRO A 271 13.95 23.14 9.81
C PRO A 271 15.31 23.51 9.20
N THR A 272 15.70 22.86 8.11
CA THR A 272 17.06 22.93 7.56
C THR A 272 17.10 23.68 6.22
N HIS A 273 16.23 23.36 5.26
CA HIS A 273 16.14 24.07 3.98
C HIS A 273 14.70 24.36 3.55
N THR A 274 14.52 25.42 2.76
CA THR A 274 13.34 25.68 1.93
C THR A 274 13.79 25.86 0.47
N LEU A 275 13.09 25.21 -0.46
CA LEU A 275 13.38 25.15 -1.89
C LEU A 275 12.16 25.59 -2.70
N ALA A 276 12.37 26.22 -3.86
CA ALA A 276 11.30 26.70 -4.73
C ALA A 276 10.95 25.65 -5.78
N SER A 277 9.81 24.94 -5.63
CA SER A 277 9.36 23.86 -6.53
C SER A 277 9.22 24.28 -8.00
N SER A 278 9.15 25.58 -8.29
CA SER A 278 9.24 26.10 -9.67
C SER A 278 8.21 25.48 -10.61
N LYS A 279 6.97 25.34 -10.11
CA LYS A 279 5.82 24.68 -10.77
C LYS A 279 5.98 23.18 -11.08
N HIS A 280 7.02 22.53 -10.54
CA HIS A 280 7.15 21.08 -10.60
C HIS A 280 6.40 20.49 -9.39
N THR A 281 5.20 19.97 -9.64
CA THR A 281 4.29 19.42 -8.63
C THR A 281 4.42 17.91 -8.46
N GLY A 282 5.03 17.20 -9.42
CA GLY A 282 5.16 15.75 -9.44
C GLY A 282 6.06 15.14 -8.36
N PRO A 283 6.35 13.83 -8.44
CA PRO A 283 7.03 13.07 -7.39
C PRO A 283 8.43 13.62 -7.06
N LEU A 284 8.84 13.34 -5.82
CA LEU A 284 10.06 13.83 -5.19
C LEU A 284 10.95 12.64 -4.80
N ALA A 285 12.25 12.71 -5.09
CA ALA A 285 13.21 11.68 -4.71
C ALA A 285 14.59 12.27 -4.40
N VAL A 286 15.34 11.62 -3.51
CA VAL A 286 16.78 11.79 -3.38
C VAL A 286 17.45 10.71 -4.25
N VAL A 287 18.34 11.12 -5.15
CA VAL A 287 19.16 10.19 -5.96
C VAL A 287 20.52 9.95 -5.31
N THR A 288 21.18 8.85 -5.66
CA THR A 288 22.42 8.39 -5.01
C THR A 288 23.61 9.34 -5.15
N SER A 289 23.52 10.38 -6.00
CA SER A 289 24.50 11.49 -6.04
C SER A 289 24.40 12.45 -4.84
N GLY A 290 23.42 12.26 -3.94
CA GLY A 290 23.12 13.22 -2.88
C GLY A 290 22.36 14.46 -3.37
N SER A 291 21.70 14.35 -4.53
CA SER A 291 20.88 15.42 -5.09
C SER A 291 19.40 15.15 -4.86
N LEU A 292 18.63 16.19 -4.53
CA LEU A 292 17.17 16.12 -4.50
C LEU A 292 16.63 16.43 -5.90
N ILE A 293 15.66 15.66 -6.36
CA ILE A 293 15.01 15.82 -7.67
C ILE A 293 13.49 15.86 -7.48
N ARG A 294 12.82 16.83 -8.12
CA ARG A 294 11.35 16.86 -8.23
C ARG A 294 10.89 16.91 -9.68
N ALA A 295 9.94 16.05 -10.03
CA ALA A 295 9.39 15.93 -11.36
C ALA A 295 8.28 16.95 -11.67
N GLY A 296 8.08 17.22 -12.96
CA GLY A 296 6.99 17.99 -13.53
C GLY A 296 6.78 17.59 -15.00
N LYS A 297 5.84 18.26 -15.69
CA LYS A 297 5.51 17.90 -17.07
C LYS A 297 6.67 18.23 -18.03
N GLY A 298 7.28 17.20 -18.62
CA GLY A 298 8.40 17.31 -19.56
C GLY A 298 9.77 17.67 -18.95
N SER A 299 9.89 17.84 -17.63
CA SER A 299 11.18 18.09 -16.96
C SER A 299 11.20 17.76 -15.47
N ALA A 300 12.41 17.61 -14.91
CA ALA A 300 12.66 17.57 -13.47
C ALA A 300 13.62 18.69 -13.04
N VAL A 301 13.39 19.25 -11.86
CA VAL A 301 14.28 20.22 -11.20
C VAL A 301 15.17 19.51 -10.19
N VAL A 302 16.45 19.91 -10.14
CA VAL A 302 17.49 19.27 -9.31
C VAL A 302 18.10 20.30 -8.36
N TRP A 303 18.31 19.90 -7.10
CA TRP A 303 19.11 20.64 -6.12
C TRP A 303 20.27 19.78 -5.64
N ASP A 304 21.48 20.34 -5.73
CA ASP A 304 22.67 19.85 -5.03
C ASP A 304 22.52 20.16 -3.53
N LEU A 305 22.36 19.13 -2.69
CA LEU A 305 22.09 19.31 -1.26
C LEU A 305 23.27 19.89 -0.49
N ASP A 306 24.50 19.60 -0.90
CA ASP A 306 25.71 20.01 -0.18
C ASP A 306 26.08 21.48 -0.46
N ALA A 307 25.50 22.07 -1.51
CA ALA A 307 25.60 23.49 -1.85
C ALA A 307 24.44 24.37 -1.29
N LEU A 308 23.45 23.79 -0.60
CA LEU A 308 22.28 24.53 -0.15
C LEU A 308 22.56 25.48 1.04
N PRO A 309 21.99 26.70 1.04
CA PRO A 309 21.99 27.54 2.24
C PRO A 309 21.02 26.98 3.28
N THR A 310 21.51 26.61 4.45
CA THR A 310 20.63 26.19 5.57
C THR A 310 19.97 27.39 6.25
N HIS A 311 18.86 27.13 6.94
CA HIS A 311 18.39 27.97 8.04
C HIS A 311 19.44 28.01 9.19
N SER A 312 19.29 28.94 10.13
CA SER A 312 20.05 28.96 11.38
C SER A 312 19.61 27.82 12.30
N ARG A 313 20.38 27.51 13.36
CA ARG A 313 19.99 26.53 14.41
C ARG A 313 18.68 26.87 15.15
N THR A 314 18.07 28.02 14.85
CA THR A 314 16.76 28.50 15.32
C THR A 314 15.63 28.32 14.31
N GLY A 315 15.88 27.79 13.11
CA GLY A 315 14.93 27.71 11.99
C GLY A 315 14.58 29.04 11.30
N LYS A 316 14.71 30.18 11.99
CA LYS A 316 14.12 31.48 11.57
C LYS A 316 14.90 32.32 10.54
N LYS A 317 16.04 31.85 10.01
CA LYS A 317 16.80 32.55 8.96
C LYS A 317 16.14 32.33 7.60
N ARG A 318 15.51 33.36 7.02
CA ARG A 318 14.85 33.30 5.70
C ARG A 318 15.84 32.87 4.58
N ILE A 319 15.35 32.05 3.65
CA ILE A 319 16.06 31.56 2.46
C ILE A 319 15.39 32.12 1.20
N GLY A 320 16.15 32.85 0.37
CA GLY A 320 15.63 33.50 -0.82
C GLY A 320 14.91 34.82 -0.51
N ARG A 321 13.76 35.05 -1.13
CA ARG A 321 12.91 36.24 -0.92
C ARG A 321 11.84 35.95 0.12
N LYS A 322 11.06 36.97 0.52
CA LYS A 322 9.80 36.75 1.22
C LYS A 322 8.88 35.89 0.35
N PHE A 323 8.15 34.95 0.96
CA PHE A 323 7.05 34.26 0.30
C PHE A 323 5.78 35.12 0.39
N GLU A 324 5.06 35.24 -0.73
CA GLU A 324 3.81 36.01 -0.83
C GLU A 324 2.88 35.25 -1.78
N GLU A 325 1.85 34.63 -1.21
CA GLU A 325 0.83 33.82 -1.88
C GLU A 325 -0.46 33.92 -1.05
N ASP A 326 -1.63 33.87 -1.70
CA ASP A 326 -2.92 34.01 -1.00
C ASP A 326 -3.37 32.63 -0.46
N SER A 327 -3.00 32.34 0.79
CA SER A 327 -3.23 31.01 1.38
C SER A 327 -4.63 30.88 1.98
N MET A 328 -5.25 29.74 1.73
CA MET A 328 -6.53 29.32 2.33
C MET A 328 -6.37 28.72 3.75
N ARG A 329 -5.19 28.86 4.37
CA ARG A 329 -4.92 28.47 5.77
C ARG A 329 -5.38 29.57 6.73
N ASP A 330 -6.15 29.20 7.74
CA ASP A 330 -6.53 30.10 8.84
C ASP A 330 -5.31 30.46 9.73
N ASP A 331 -4.31 29.57 9.79
CA ASP A 331 -3.05 29.66 10.53
C ASP A 331 -1.90 30.17 9.63
N TYR A 332 -2.11 31.35 9.04
CA TYR A 332 -1.20 31.97 8.08
C TYR A 332 0.12 32.46 8.70
N GLU A 333 0.16 32.71 10.01
CA GLU A 333 1.36 33.10 10.75
C GLU A 333 2.43 31.99 10.83
N ASP A 334 2.02 30.72 10.74
CA ASP A 334 2.91 29.55 10.81
C ASP A 334 3.37 29.07 9.41
N ILE A 335 2.91 29.74 8.34
CA ILE A 335 3.48 29.59 7.00
C ILE A 335 4.88 30.21 6.98
N GLU A 336 5.89 29.41 6.59
CA GLU A 336 7.27 29.87 6.68
C GLU A 336 7.57 30.92 5.60
N ASP A 337 8.25 31.99 5.97
CA ASP A 337 8.28 33.26 5.23
C ASP A 337 9.31 33.29 4.06
N SER A 338 9.75 32.13 3.58
CA SER A 338 10.80 31.96 2.55
C SER A 338 10.25 31.49 1.21
N SER A 339 10.65 32.15 0.12
CA SER A 339 10.46 31.66 -1.25
C SER A 339 11.29 30.41 -1.55
N GLY A 340 12.37 30.18 -0.79
CA GLY A 340 13.29 29.06 -0.96
C GLY A 340 14.36 29.25 -2.03
N SER A 341 15.30 28.30 -2.06
CA SER A 341 16.39 28.21 -3.05
C SER A 341 15.88 27.76 -4.41
N LYS A 342 16.37 28.40 -5.47
CA LYS A 342 16.20 27.93 -6.86
C LYS A 342 16.91 26.59 -7.07
N SER A 343 16.47 25.82 -8.07
CA SER A 343 17.15 24.61 -8.51
C SER A 343 18.54 24.92 -9.08
N THR A 344 19.46 23.99 -8.87
CA THR A 344 20.83 23.99 -9.41
C THR A 344 20.81 23.67 -10.91
N THR A 345 19.90 22.80 -11.35
CA THR A 345 19.81 22.33 -12.75
C THR A 345 18.37 21.91 -13.08
N VAL A 346 18.04 21.86 -14.39
CA VAL A 346 16.78 21.34 -14.91
C VAL A 346 17.09 20.26 -15.95
N ILE A 347 16.64 19.04 -15.68
CA ILE A 347 16.69 17.91 -16.62
C ILE A 347 15.43 17.99 -17.46
N LYS A 348 15.56 18.29 -18.77
CA LYS A 348 14.43 18.13 -19.71
C LYS A 348 14.33 16.66 -20.10
N PHE A 349 13.12 16.13 -20.19
CA PHE A 349 12.89 14.75 -20.61
C PHE A 349 12.91 14.62 -22.15
N ALA A 350 13.20 13.42 -22.65
CA ALA A 350 13.17 13.13 -24.08
C ALA A 350 11.75 13.22 -24.68
N ASP A 351 10.72 12.86 -23.90
CA ASP A 351 9.32 13.15 -24.23
C ASP A 351 8.81 14.36 -23.41
N PRO A 352 8.52 15.51 -24.05
CA PRO A 352 8.04 16.70 -23.34
C PRO A 352 6.59 16.58 -22.84
N ARG A 353 5.87 15.50 -23.21
CA ARG A 353 4.48 15.24 -22.78
C ARG A 353 4.40 14.50 -21.45
N LEU A 354 5.48 13.82 -21.05
CA LEU A 354 5.53 12.96 -19.86
C LEU A 354 5.16 13.76 -18.60
N THR A 355 4.05 13.40 -17.93
CA THR A 355 3.68 13.87 -16.58
C THR A 355 3.93 12.74 -15.57
N PRO A 356 5.08 12.71 -14.88
CA PRO A 356 5.33 11.78 -13.78
C PRO A 356 4.28 11.83 -12.66
N ALA A 357 3.77 10.67 -12.27
CA ALA A 357 2.87 10.50 -11.12
C ALA A 357 3.58 9.81 -9.94
N VAL A 358 4.07 8.59 -10.13
CA VAL A 358 4.83 7.82 -9.12
C VAL A 358 6.22 7.49 -9.67
N TRP A 359 7.26 7.86 -8.93
CA TRP A 359 8.66 7.54 -9.22
C TRP A 359 9.27 6.71 -8.09
N TYR A 360 10.11 5.73 -8.43
CA TYR A 360 10.84 4.90 -7.46
C TYR A 360 12.28 4.63 -7.95
N PRO A 361 13.33 4.76 -7.11
CA PRO A 361 14.71 4.50 -7.54
C PRO A 361 14.95 3.06 -8.00
N HIS A 362 15.63 2.89 -9.14
CA HIS A 362 16.05 1.58 -9.63
C HIS A 362 17.28 1.08 -8.85
N SER A 363 17.16 -0.05 -8.16
CA SER A 363 18.09 -0.44 -7.08
C SER A 363 19.55 -0.73 -7.49
N ALA A 364 19.85 -0.92 -8.79
CA ALA A 364 21.22 -0.99 -9.31
C ALA A 364 21.60 0.15 -10.29
N LEU A 365 20.74 1.12 -10.55
CA LEU A 365 20.98 2.16 -11.55
C LEU A 365 20.84 3.57 -10.92
N PRO A 366 21.94 4.17 -10.43
CA PRO A 366 22.01 5.45 -9.70
C PRO A 366 21.06 6.59 -10.12
N ALA A 367 20.87 6.78 -11.42
CA ALA A 367 20.07 7.85 -12.00
C ALA A 367 18.84 7.36 -12.77
N THR A 368 18.45 6.09 -12.64
CA THR A 368 17.24 5.55 -13.29
C THR A 368 16.08 5.45 -12.31
N MET A 369 14.93 5.99 -12.69
CA MET A 369 13.68 5.86 -11.93
C MET A 369 12.72 4.90 -12.64
N LEU A 370 12.08 3.99 -11.90
CA LEU A 370 10.82 3.40 -12.33
C LEU A 370 9.75 4.49 -12.27
N CYS A 371 9.00 4.69 -13.35
CA CYS A 371 8.23 5.91 -13.59
C CYS A 371 6.86 5.60 -14.21
N THR A 372 5.79 6.02 -13.53
CA THR A 372 4.41 6.04 -14.06
C THR A 372 4.01 7.43 -14.52
N THR A 373 3.02 7.49 -15.39
CA THR A 373 2.17 8.66 -15.60
C THR A 373 0.85 8.52 -14.85
N ASP A 374 0.08 9.59 -14.74
CA ASP A 374 -1.32 9.51 -14.30
C ASP A 374 -2.19 9.01 -15.47
N PRO A 375 -2.87 7.85 -15.38
CA PRO A 375 -3.71 7.35 -16.46
C PRO A 375 -4.91 8.26 -16.77
N ALA A 376 -5.35 9.09 -15.83
CA ALA A 376 -6.43 10.06 -16.07
C ALA A 376 -5.98 11.24 -16.95
N GLU A 377 -4.72 11.69 -16.85
CA GLU A 377 -4.14 12.68 -17.78
C GLU A 377 -3.65 12.07 -19.10
N SER A 378 -3.09 10.86 -19.05
CA SER A 378 -2.21 10.33 -20.11
C SER A 378 -2.77 9.16 -20.91
N GLU A 379 -3.79 8.47 -20.38
CA GLU A 379 -4.33 7.21 -20.94
C GLU A 379 -3.30 6.07 -21.05
N ASP A 380 -2.12 6.23 -20.44
CA ASP A 380 -1.05 5.23 -20.40
C ASP A 380 -1.07 4.47 -19.07
N TYR A 381 -1.29 3.16 -19.13
CA TYR A 381 -1.30 2.23 -17.98
C TYR A 381 0.01 1.39 -17.91
N SER A 382 0.95 1.67 -18.82
CA SER A 382 2.32 1.17 -18.75
C SER A 382 3.17 2.02 -17.79
N PHE A 383 4.40 1.60 -17.56
CA PHE A 383 5.40 2.38 -16.83
C PHE A 383 6.78 2.16 -17.46
N ILE A 384 7.71 3.07 -17.19
CA ILE A 384 9.02 3.10 -17.85
C ILE A 384 10.18 3.10 -16.85
N SER A 385 11.33 2.60 -17.27
CA SER A 385 12.62 2.99 -16.69
C SER A 385 13.08 4.28 -17.36
N LEU A 386 13.22 5.36 -16.58
CA LEU A 386 13.60 6.69 -17.03
C LEU A 386 15.01 7.05 -16.54
N ASP A 387 15.96 7.19 -17.47
CA ASP A 387 17.34 7.61 -17.20
C ASP A 387 17.44 9.14 -17.12
N LEU A 388 17.73 9.65 -15.93
CA LEU A 388 17.84 11.08 -15.64
C LEU A 388 19.20 11.68 -16.04
N GLU A 389 20.28 10.91 -16.07
CA GLU A 389 21.60 11.37 -16.51
C GLU A 389 21.58 11.71 -18.01
N HIS A 390 20.96 10.85 -18.82
CA HIS A 390 20.87 11.03 -20.27
C HIS A 390 19.63 11.81 -20.73
N GLY A 391 19.19 12.79 -19.92
CA GLY A 391 18.14 13.74 -20.29
C GLY A 391 16.71 13.17 -20.24
N GLY A 392 16.38 12.41 -19.19
CA GLY A 392 15.08 11.77 -19.04
C GLY A 392 14.73 10.88 -20.23
N LYS A 393 15.66 10.00 -20.62
CA LYS A 393 15.46 9.07 -21.72
C LYS A 393 14.70 7.84 -21.22
N GLN A 394 13.70 7.40 -21.98
CA GLN A 394 13.06 6.11 -21.74
C GLN A 394 14.02 4.98 -22.14
N VAL A 395 14.25 4.02 -21.23
CA VAL A 395 15.21 2.91 -21.40
C VAL A 395 14.48 1.59 -21.68
N VAL A 396 13.43 1.31 -20.92
CA VAL A 396 12.56 0.13 -21.04
C VAL A 396 11.12 0.58 -20.75
N ARG A 397 10.15 0.07 -21.51
CA ARG A 397 8.71 0.15 -21.18
C ARG A 397 8.22 -1.20 -20.66
N TYR A 398 7.42 -1.17 -19.61
CA TYR A 398 6.79 -2.34 -19.00
C TYR A 398 5.28 -2.14 -18.96
N PHE A 399 4.51 -3.19 -19.28
CA PHE A 399 3.06 -3.14 -19.35
C PHE A 399 2.42 -4.45 -18.87
N GLY A 400 1.09 -4.50 -18.85
CA GLY A 400 0.33 -5.64 -18.31
C GLY A 400 -0.36 -5.38 -16.98
N ASN A 401 -0.22 -4.17 -16.41
CA ASN A 401 -1.16 -3.62 -15.44
C ASN A 401 -2.47 -3.26 -16.15
N GLY A 402 -3.61 -3.45 -15.48
CA GLY A 402 -4.93 -3.07 -15.95
C GLY A 402 -5.43 -1.74 -15.37
N ALA A 403 -4.68 -1.10 -14.47
CA ALA A 403 -4.97 0.19 -13.86
C ALA A 403 -3.65 0.91 -13.48
N GLY A 404 -3.75 2.13 -12.94
CA GLY A 404 -2.61 2.86 -12.39
C GLY A 404 -1.87 2.09 -11.29
N ILE A 405 -0.58 2.38 -11.12
CA ILE A 405 0.29 1.75 -10.10
C ILE A 405 0.42 2.70 -8.90
N GLY A 406 0.02 2.23 -7.72
CA GLY A 406 0.16 2.96 -6.46
C GLY A 406 1.55 2.85 -5.85
N GLU A 407 2.17 1.66 -5.90
CA GLU A 407 3.45 1.39 -5.23
C GLU A 407 4.39 0.50 -6.05
N PHE A 408 5.69 0.74 -5.89
CA PHE A 408 6.78 -0.11 -6.34
C PHE A 408 7.55 -0.65 -5.14
N SER A 409 8.10 -1.86 -5.25
CA SER A 409 9.10 -2.38 -4.31
C SER A 409 10.24 -3.04 -5.07
N THR A 410 11.44 -2.46 -4.99
CA THR A 410 12.67 -2.99 -5.60
C THR A 410 13.53 -3.70 -4.53
N SER A 411 14.52 -4.48 -4.96
CA SER A 411 15.49 -5.08 -4.03
C SER A 411 16.92 -4.68 -4.41
N ALA A 412 17.71 -4.21 -3.44
CA ALA A 412 19.15 -4.00 -3.63
C ALA A 412 19.93 -5.33 -3.75
N VAL A 413 19.37 -6.43 -3.24
CA VAL A 413 19.99 -7.78 -3.27
C VAL A 413 19.67 -8.53 -4.57
N ASP A 414 18.55 -8.22 -5.23
CA ASP A 414 18.17 -8.77 -6.53
C ASP A 414 17.63 -7.65 -7.44
N PRO A 415 18.51 -6.80 -7.99
CA PRO A 415 18.11 -5.57 -8.68
C PRO A 415 17.58 -5.79 -10.10
N ASN A 416 17.51 -7.04 -10.57
CA ASN A 416 16.83 -7.38 -11.81
C ASN A 416 15.34 -7.65 -11.58
N VAL A 417 14.85 -7.57 -10.33
CA VAL A 417 13.49 -7.97 -9.96
C VAL A 417 12.83 -6.94 -9.06
N PHE A 418 11.60 -6.57 -9.39
CA PHE A 418 10.80 -5.63 -8.61
C PHE A 418 9.31 -5.99 -8.66
N MET A 419 8.55 -5.49 -7.68
CA MET A 419 7.09 -5.60 -7.61
C MET A 419 6.43 -4.27 -8.00
N THR A 420 5.25 -4.35 -8.61
CA THR A 420 4.25 -3.27 -8.64
C THR A 420 3.00 -3.67 -7.86
N ALA A 421 2.32 -2.70 -7.26
CA ALA A 421 0.94 -2.82 -6.80
C ALA A 421 0.06 -1.89 -7.64
N ALA A 422 -0.92 -2.44 -8.35
CA ALA A 422 -1.82 -1.68 -9.21
C ALA A 422 -3.25 -1.66 -8.67
N ASN A 423 -4.00 -0.63 -9.06
CA ASN A 423 -5.37 -0.41 -8.59
C ASN A 423 -6.38 -1.36 -9.26
N ASP A 424 -5.90 -2.36 -10.02
CA ASP A 424 -6.67 -3.42 -10.67
C ASP A 424 -6.78 -4.70 -9.81
N GLY A 425 -6.63 -4.61 -8.48
CA GLY A 425 -6.66 -5.77 -7.59
C GLY A 425 -5.49 -6.76 -7.75
N HIS A 426 -4.45 -6.44 -8.54
CA HIS A 426 -3.31 -7.32 -8.76
C HIS A 426 -1.95 -6.66 -8.49
N MET A 427 -1.07 -7.39 -7.80
CA MET A 427 0.36 -7.08 -7.65
C MET A 427 1.17 -7.92 -8.64
N ARG A 428 2.26 -7.39 -9.21
CA ARG A 428 3.01 -8.06 -10.29
C ARG A 428 4.51 -8.06 -10.03
N LEU A 429 5.14 -9.21 -10.23
CA LEU A 429 6.59 -9.36 -10.25
C LEU A 429 7.07 -9.11 -11.68
N TYR A 430 7.94 -8.12 -11.87
CA TYR A 430 8.62 -7.85 -13.12
C TYR A 430 10.10 -8.23 -13.02
N ASP A 431 10.67 -8.60 -14.16
CA ASP A 431 12.10 -8.82 -14.34
C ASP A 431 12.59 -7.76 -15.34
N THR A 432 13.66 -7.03 -15.03
CA THR A 432 14.13 -5.87 -15.82
C THR A 432 14.52 -6.22 -17.25
N ARG A 433 14.66 -7.51 -17.57
CA ARG A 433 15.01 -8.03 -18.90
C ARG A 433 13.79 -8.28 -19.79
N VAL A 434 12.55 -8.17 -19.28
CA VAL A 434 11.32 -8.37 -20.05
C VAL A 434 10.24 -7.31 -19.74
N PRO A 435 9.51 -6.82 -20.76
CA PRO A 435 8.49 -5.76 -20.60
C PRO A 435 7.18 -6.25 -19.97
N LEU A 436 7.02 -7.55 -19.75
CA LEU A 436 5.80 -8.18 -19.24
C LEU A 436 6.06 -8.89 -17.90
N PRO A 437 5.07 -8.98 -17.00
CA PRO A 437 5.25 -9.59 -15.69
C PRO A 437 5.60 -11.08 -15.81
N VAL A 438 6.43 -11.54 -14.87
CA VAL A 438 6.86 -12.93 -14.70
C VAL A 438 6.08 -13.66 -13.59
N LEU A 439 5.30 -12.92 -12.80
CA LEU A 439 4.30 -13.45 -11.87
C LEU A 439 3.21 -12.41 -11.64
N THR A 440 1.96 -12.83 -11.49
CA THR A 440 0.87 -11.98 -11.00
C THR A 440 0.34 -12.56 -9.69
N ILE A 441 0.01 -11.71 -8.72
CA ILE A 441 -0.63 -12.05 -7.45
C ILE A 441 -1.95 -11.27 -7.39
N TYR A 442 -3.03 -11.93 -6.97
CA TYR A 442 -4.37 -11.37 -6.82
C TYR A 442 -4.68 -11.05 -5.36
N SER A 443 -5.07 -9.80 -5.05
CA SER A 443 -5.67 -9.45 -3.76
C SER A 443 -7.11 -9.95 -3.72
N ALA A 444 -7.57 -10.46 -2.58
CA ALA A 444 -8.61 -11.49 -2.55
C ALA A 444 -10.03 -11.00 -2.92
N SER A 445 -10.27 -9.69 -2.97
CA SER A 445 -11.53 -9.07 -3.39
C SER A 445 -11.64 -8.82 -4.90
N GLY A 446 -10.55 -8.42 -5.57
CA GLY A 446 -10.50 -8.25 -7.03
C GLY A 446 -11.36 -7.11 -7.63
N THR A 447 -11.90 -6.22 -6.81
CA THR A 447 -12.66 -5.02 -7.24
C THR A 447 -12.07 -3.74 -6.63
N GLU A 448 -10.83 -3.79 -6.14
CA GLU A 448 -10.32 -2.86 -5.13
C GLU A 448 -8.81 -2.60 -5.29
N GLU A 449 -8.35 -1.48 -4.72
CA GLU A 449 -6.97 -1.01 -4.90
C GLU A 449 -5.96 -1.83 -4.09
N CYS A 450 -4.82 -2.17 -4.71
CA CYS A 450 -3.69 -2.79 -4.01
C CYS A 450 -2.87 -1.72 -3.30
N GLY A 451 -3.26 -1.39 -2.06
CA GLY A 451 -2.61 -0.36 -1.26
C GLY A 451 -1.13 -0.59 -0.95
N ALA A 452 -0.63 -1.84 -0.90
CA ALA A 452 0.78 -2.10 -0.58
C ALA A 452 1.38 -3.42 -1.12
N VAL A 453 2.66 -3.39 -1.50
CA VAL A 453 3.46 -4.57 -1.87
C VAL A 453 4.92 -4.42 -1.44
N LEU A 454 5.52 -5.50 -0.91
CA LEU A 454 6.87 -5.45 -0.39
C LEU A 454 7.65 -6.75 -0.67
N LEU A 455 8.70 -6.65 -1.50
CA LEU A 455 9.61 -7.74 -1.84
C LEU A 455 10.76 -7.82 -0.83
N VAL A 456 10.77 -8.89 -0.02
CA VAL A 456 11.80 -9.12 1.01
C VAL A 456 12.69 -10.31 0.65
N ARG A 457 13.92 -10.29 1.17
CA ARG A 457 14.94 -11.34 0.99
C ARG A 457 15.56 -11.79 2.34
N PRO A 458 14.76 -12.21 3.35
CA PRO A 458 15.32 -12.75 4.59
C PRO A 458 16.29 -13.89 4.28
N ASP A 459 17.55 -13.68 4.64
CA ASP A 459 18.67 -14.60 4.36
C ASP A 459 18.76 -15.02 2.88
N GLY A 460 18.44 -14.09 1.97
CA GLY A 460 18.43 -14.29 0.53
C GLY A 460 17.17 -14.98 -0.02
N ILE A 461 16.26 -15.46 0.84
CA ILE A 461 15.07 -16.20 0.42
C ILE A 461 13.97 -15.23 -0.05
N PRO A 462 13.48 -15.31 -1.31
CA PRO A 462 12.42 -14.43 -1.79
C PRO A 462 11.09 -14.71 -1.10
N ALA A 463 10.56 -13.69 -0.44
CA ALA A 463 9.20 -13.63 0.05
C ALA A 463 8.57 -12.30 -0.36
N VAL A 464 7.25 -12.28 -0.56
CA VAL A 464 6.52 -11.02 -0.82
C VAL A 464 5.42 -10.89 0.22
N PHE A 465 5.37 -9.72 0.86
CA PHE A 465 4.20 -9.29 1.62
C PHE A 465 3.28 -8.48 0.69
N THR A 466 1.97 -8.65 0.83
CA THR A 466 0.94 -7.88 0.10
C THR A 466 -0.15 -7.40 1.04
N GLY A 467 -0.66 -6.18 0.84
CA GLY A 467 -1.84 -5.65 1.52
C GLY A 467 -2.73 -4.85 0.56
N SER A 468 -3.99 -4.69 0.94
CA SER A 468 -4.95 -3.82 0.25
C SER A 468 -5.78 -3.05 1.28
N THR A 469 -6.34 -1.92 0.87
CA THR A 469 -7.13 -0.99 1.68
C THR A 469 -8.40 -1.61 2.28
N ASN A 470 -8.95 -2.65 1.65
CA ASN A 470 -10.21 -3.26 2.09
C ASN A 470 -10.06 -4.72 2.55
N ASP A 471 -8.99 -5.44 2.17
CA ASP A 471 -8.80 -6.87 2.48
C ASP A 471 -8.58 -7.18 3.99
N GLN A 472 -8.28 -6.18 4.82
CA GLN A 472 -8.10 -6.28 6.28
C GLN A 472 -7.08 -7.35 6.75
N VAL A 473 -6.07 -7.64 5.92
CA VAL A 473 -4.90 -8.49 6.24
C VAL A 473 -3.64 -8.04 5.50
N VAL A 474 -2.49 -8.41 6.03
CA VAL A 474 -1.27 -8.61 5.23
C VAL A 474 -1.10 -10.10 4.91
N ARG A 475 -0.66 -10.44 3.71
CA ARG A 475 -0.44 -11.83 3.26
C ARG A 475 1.01 -12.08 2.89
N LEU A 476 1.56 -13.23 3.29
CA LEU A 476 2.91 -13.68 2.92
C LEU A 476 2.86 -14.72 1.78
N TRP A 477 3.62 -14.48 0.71
CA TRP A 477 3.73 -15.37 -0.44
C TRP A 477 5.16 -15.95 -0.59
N ASP A 478 5.27 -17.27 -0.74
CA ASP A 478 6.50 -17.91 -1.20
C ASP A 478 6.51 -17.90 -2.74
N ILE A 479 7.37 -17.06 -3.30
CA ILE A 479 7.50 -16.85 -4.75
C ILE A 479 8.04 -18.10 -5.46
N ARG A 480 8.92 -18.89 -4.80
CA ARG A 480 9.48 -20.12 -5.39
C ARG A 480 8.46 -21.26 -5.34
N ALA A 481 7.76 -21.40 -4.23
CA ALA A 481 6.71 -22.39 -4.08
C ALA A 481 5.40 -22.00 -4.77
N ARG A 482 5.30 -20.76 -5.28
CA ARG A 482 4.17 -20.14 -5.98
C ARG A 482 2.85 -20.22 -5.18
N LYS A 483 2.90 -19.88 -3.88
CA LYS A 483 1.81 -20.10 -2.91
C LYS A 483 1.70 -19.00 -1.86
N LEU A 484 0.47 -18.70 -1.46
CA LEU A 484 0.16 -18.08 -0.16
C LEU A 484 0.62 -19.01 0.97
N VAL A 485 1.30 -18.44 1.97
CA VAL A 485 1.81 -19.14 3.15
C VAL A 485 0.86 -18.91 4.33
N HIS A 486 0.71 -17.64 4.73
CA HIS A 486 -0.11 -17.20 5.85
C HIS A 486 -0.66 -15.79 5.64
N GLU A 487 -1.60 -15.44 6.51
CA GLU A 487 -2.18 -14.10 6.63
C GLU A 487 -1.93 -13.58 8.05
N LEU A 488 -1.76 -12.27 8.18
CA LEU A 488 -1.52 -11.54 9.43
C LEU A 488 -2.65 -10.52 9.66
N SER A 489 -3.19 -10.48 10.88
CA SER A 489 -4.28 -9.58 11.26
C SER A 489 -3.83 -8.13 11.33
N THR A 490 -4.58 -7.23 10.70
CA THR A 490 -4.42 -5.78 10.81
C THR A 490 -5.42 -5.12 11.77
N GLY A 491 -6.17 -5.91 12.54
CA GLY A 491 -7.17 -5.41 13.49
C GLY A 491 -8.38 -4.75 12.81
N ASN A 492 -8.88 -5.35 11.72
CA ASN A 492 -9.96 -4.85 10.86
C ASN A 492 -9.66 -3.53 10.11
N ASN A 493 -8.43 -3.02 10.16
CA ASN A 493 -7.99 -1.89 9.34
C ASN A 493 -7.53 -2.31 7.94
N GLY A 494 -7.68 -1.41 6.97
CA GLY A 494 -7.04 -1.48 5.66
C GLY A 494 -5.52 -1.38 5.72
N VAL A 495 -4.82 -1.74 4.63
CA VAL A 495 -3.36 -1.53 4.48
C VAL A 495 -3.07 -0.45 3.44
N ASN A 496 -2.40 0.62 3.87
CA ASN A 496 -2.03 1.79 3.06
C ASN A 496 -0.55 1.84 2.65
N GLY A 497 0.29 0.94 3.19
CA GLY A 497 1.73 0.91 2.91
C GLY A 497 2.46 -0.07 3.81
N MET A 498 3.64 -0.53 3.39
CA MET A 498 4.50 -1.43 4.19
C MET A 498 5.99 -1.08 4.03
N THR A 499 6.80 -1.32 5.06
CA THR A 499 8.27 -1.29 4.94
C THR A 499 8.93 -2.39 5.78
N TRP A 500 10.13 -2.81 5.36
CA TRP A 500 10.88 -3.89 5.98
C TRP A 500 12.16 -3.37 6.63
N ASP A 501 12.21 -3.48 7.95
CA ASP A 501 13.42 -3.27 8.74
C ASP A 501 14.22 -4.57 8.79
N ALA A 502 15.30 -4.62 8.01
CA ALA A 502 16.20 -5.77 7.98
C ALA A 502 17.09 -5.89 9.24
N THR A 503 17.36 -4.78 9.93
CA THR A 503 18.19 -4.75 11.15
C THR A 503 17.45 -5.40 12.32
N HIS A 504 16.19 -5.06 12.51
CA HIS A 504 15.34 -5.59 13.58
C HIS A 504 14.44 -6.75 13.14
N SER A 505 14.57 -7.21 11.89
CA SER A 505 13.72 -8.25 11.27
C SER A 505 12.22 -7.98 11.45
N ALA A 506 11.81 -6.74 11.23
CA ALA A 506 10.46 -6.26 11.51
C ALA A 506 9.75 -5.77 10.25
N LEU A 507 8.51 -6.22 10.06
CA LEU A 507 7.59 -5.65 9.09
C LEU A 507 6.80 -4.53 9.77
N TYR A 508 6.88 -3.33 9.21
CA TYR A 508 6.03 -2.20 9.59
C TYR A 508 4.90 -2.05 8.56
N VAL A 509 3.67 -1.92 9.04
CA VAL A 509 2.45 -1.87 8.21
C VAL A 509 1.64 -0.66 8.63
N LEU A 510 1.30 0.19 7.67
CA LEU A 510 0.47 1.37 7.89
C LEU A 510 -0.98 1.03 7.61
N THR A 511 -1.88 1.35 8.56
CA THR A 511 -3.25 0.83 8.53
C THR A 511 -4.33 1.88 8.80
N THR A 512 -5.46 1.75 8.09
CA THR A 512 -6.60 2.67 8.10
C THR A 512 -7.86 2.06 8.73
N CYS A 513 -8.43 2.71 9.75
CA CYS A 513 -9.78 2.37 10.22
C CYS A 513 -10.82 2.99 9.28
N GLY A 514 -11.40 2.19 8.39
CA GLY A 514 -12.52 2.60 7.52
C GLY A 514 -13.88 2.79 8.25
N PHE A 515 -13.86 2.70 9.58
CA PHE A 515 -15.01 2.86 10.47
C PHE A 515 -14.85 4.08 11.40
N MET A 516 -13.96 5.01 11.06
CA MET A 516 -13.68 6.23 11.80
C MET A 516 -13.76 7.45 10.86
N ASP A 517 -14.32 8.56 11.34
CA ASP A 517 -14.39 9.81 10.58
C ASP A 517 -13.11 10.66 10.75
N ARG A 518 -13.02 11.72 9.93
CA ARG A 518 -11.89 12.67 9.94
C ARG A 518 -11.66 13.41 11.28
N ASN A 519 -12.60 13.32 12.22
CA ASN A 519 -12.53 13.95 13.54
C ASN A 519 -12.15 12.92 14.63
N GLY A 520 -11.94 11.66 14.28
CA GLY A 520 -11.65 10.56 15.20
C GLY A 520 -12.89 9.84 15.76
N TYR A 521 -14.09 10.12 15.25
CA TYR A 521 -15.32 9.48 15.73
C TYR A 521 -15.57 8.15 15.02
N THR A 522 -15.81 7.08 15.79
CA THR A 522 -16.10 5.74 15.27
C THR A 522 -17.60 5.53 15.00
N SER A 523 -17.93 5.08 13.78
CA SER A 523 -19.28 4.71 13.35
C SER A 523 -19.37 3.21 13.03
N ASP A 524 -20.61 2.70 12.92
CA ASP A 524 -20.89 1.33 12.47
C ASP A 524 -20.20 0.18 13.24
N TYR A 525 -19.92 0.42 14.51
CA TYR A 525 -19.57 -0.61 15.47
C TYR A 525 -20.80 -1.31 16.08
N ARG A 526 -20.57 -2.52 16.59
CA ARG A 526 -21.47 -3.32 17.42
C ARG A 526 -20.69 -3.84 18.64
N ARG A 527 -21.36 -4.35 19.68
CA ARG A 527 -20.65 -5.07 20.75
C ARG A 527 -19.95 -6.31 20.18
N ALA A 528 -18.72 -6.56 20.61
CA ALA A 528 -17.96 -7.74 20.24
C ALA A 528 -18.62 -9.01 20.82
N ARG A 529 -18.61 -10.09 20.04
CA ARG A 529 -19.16 -11.41 20.39
C ARG A 529 -17.99 -12.37 20.66
N LEU A 530 -17.20 -12.02 21.67
CA LEU A 530 -15.97 -12.72 22.02
C LEU A 530 -16.25 -14.20 22.34
N PRO A 531 -15.46 -15.14 21.80
CA PRO A 531 -15.49 -16.55 22.20
C PRO A 531 -15.33 -16.72 23.71
N ALA A 532 -15.95 -17.76 24.28
CA ALA A 532 -15.94 -17.98 25.73
C ALA A 532 -14.52 -18.14 26.32
N ASN A 533 -13.56 -18.63 25.53
CA ASN A 533 -12.14 -18.73 25.91
C ASN A 533 -11.34 -17.42 25.78
N MET A 534 -11.99 -16.32 25.37
CA MET A 534 -11.45 -14.95 25.33
C MET A 534 -12.18 -14.02 26.31
N LEU A 535 -13.13 -14.55 27.09
CA LEU A 535 -13.72 -13.87 28.23
C LEU A 535 -12.91 -14.20 29.50
N PRO A 536 -12.74 -13.24 30.43
CA PRO A 536 -12.17 -13.51 31.74
C PRO A 536 -13.12 -14.38 32.58
N GLU A 537 -12.55 -15.04 33.60
CA GLU A 537 -13.30 -15.77 34.63
C GLU A 537 -14.47 -14.93 35.19
N PRO A 538 -15.66 -15.51 35.37
CA PRO A 538 -16.82 -14.78 35.85
C PRO A 538 -16.61 -14.25 37.27
N VAL A 539 -16.87 -12.95 37.46
CA VAL A 539 -16.80 -12.30 38.78
C VAL A 539 -17.67 -13.05 39.79
N PRO A 540 -17.14 -13.45 40.96
CA PRO A 540 -17.88 -14.23 41.93
C PRO A 540 -19.15 -13.50 42.41
N ALA A 541 -20.25 -14.25 42.50
CA ALA A 541 -21.59 -13.73 42.76
C ALA A 541 -21.67 -12.93 44.07
N GLY A 542 -21.71 -11.60 43.95
CA GLY A 542 -21.70 -10.67 45.08
C GLY A 542 -21.01 -9.34 44.77
N GLY A 543 -20.02 -9.34 43.85
CA GLY A 543 -19.51 -8.10 43.26
C GLY A 543 -20.52 -7.50 42.29
N MET A 544 -20.82 -6.19 42.41
CA MET A 544 -21.39 -5.46 41.26
C MET A 544 -20.32 -5.38 40.18
N PRO A 545 -20.63 -5.68 38.90
CA PRO A 545 -19.72 -5.37 37.81
C PRO A 545 -19.55 -3.85 37.71
N ASN A 546 -18.30 -3.38 37.79
CA ASN A 546 -18.00 -1.98 37.57
C ASN A 546 -18.09 -1.70 36.07
N TYR A 547 -19.16 -1.04 35.63
CA TYR A 547 -19.40 -0.78 34.20
C TYR A 547 -18.46 0.29 33.62
N ASP A 548 -17.78 1.04 34.49
CA ASP A 548 -16.88 2.14 34.14
C ASP A 548 -15.43 1.69 33.83
N ASP A 549 -15.09 0.40 34.04
CA ASP A 549 -13.78 -0.17 33.68
C ASP A 549 -13.71 -0.63 32.20
N GLU A 550 -12.49 -0.72 31.65
CA GLU A 550 -12.19 -1.23 30.28
C GLU A 550 -12.37 -2.77 30.15
N GLY A 551 -13.46 -3.31 30.71
CA GLY A 551 -13.79 -4.73 30.67
C GLY A 551 -14.18 -5.25 29.27
N PRO A 552 -14.17 -6.59 29.07
CA PRO A 552 -14.47 -7.22 27.78
C PRO A 552 -15.87 -6.90 27.25
N PHE A 553 -16.81 -6.58 28.15
CA PHE A 553 -18.20 -6.24 27.82
C PHE A 553 -18.36 -4.89 27.13
N ASN A 554 -17.32 -4.04 27.21
CA ASN A 554 -17.25 -2.73 26.55
C ASN A 554 -16.48 -2.78 25.20
N LYS A 555 -15.84 -3.91 24.84
CA LYS A 555 -15.18 -4.08 23.54
C LYS A 555 -16.20 -4.04 22.40
N CYS A 556 -15.89 -3.23 21.38
CA CYS A 556 -16.67 -3.12 20.14
C CYS A 556 -15.99 -3.86 18.98
N TRP A 557 -16.76 -4.25 17.97
CA TRP A 557 -16.31 -4.85 16.70
C TRP A 557 -17.08 -4.20 15.54
N PRO A 558 -16.51 -3.99 14.34
CA PRO A 558 -17.25 -3.38 13.23
C PRO A 558 -18.40 -4.28 12.76
N LYS A 559 -19.53 -3.69 12.36
CA LYS A 559 -20.66 -4.43 11.77
C LYS A 559 -20.25 -5.17 10.49
N GLN A 560 -19.44 -4.51 9.66
CA GLN A 560 -19.04 -4.95 8.32
C GLN A 560 -17.57 -5.41 8.24
N ALA A 561 -16.95 -5.81 9.35
CA ALA A 561 -15.62 -6.44 9.33
C ALA A 561 -15.62 -7.69 8.43
N ILE A 562 -14.54 -7.90 7.67
CA ILE A 562 -14.35 -9.11 6.84
C ILE A 562 -14.15 -10.34 7.74
N HIS A 563 -13.52 -10.13 8.89
CA HIS A 563 -13.14 -11.18 9.83
C HIS A 563 -14.11 -11.25 11.02
N SER A 564 -14.42 -12.47 11.45
CA SER A 564 -15.12 -12.73 12.70
C SER A 564 -14.16 -12.66 13.89
N GLU A 565 -14.71 -12.46 15.10
CA GLU A 565 -13.95 -12.41 16.35
C GLU A 565 -13.12 -13.68 16.65
N ASP A 566 -13.43 -14.81 16.01
CA ASP A 566 -12.73 -16.11 16.11
C ASP A 566 -11.88 -16.46 14.88
N TYR A 567 -11.73 -15.55 13.92
CA TYR A 567 -10.84 -15.73 12.76
C TYR A 567 -9.36 -15.75 13.16
N TRP A 568 -9.01 -15.08 14.25
CA TRP A 568 -7.66 -15.04 14.82
C TRP A 568 -7.61 -15.76 16.17
N GLY A 569 -6.41 -16.06 16.65
CA GLY A 569 -6.17 -16.66 17.97
C GLY A 569 -6.36 -15.71 19.14
N GLU A 570 -6.55 -14.42 18.83
CA GLU A 570 -6.90 -13.35 19.75
C GLU A 570 -7.87 -12.41 19.03
N ALA A 571 -8.98 -12.03 19.67
CA ALA A 571 -9.88 -11.03 19.11
C ALA A 571 -9.23 -9.65 19.22
N PHE A 572 -8.75 -9.12 18.09
CA PHE A 572 -8.10 -7.82 17.96
C PHE A 572 -8.85 -6.95 16.95
N ASP A 573 -9.28 -5.78 17.40
CA ASP A 573 -9.75 -4.65 16.58
C ASP A 573 -8.86 -3.45 16.89
N ALA A 574 -8.50 -2.66 15.87
CA ALA A 574 -7.64 -1.49 16.02
C ALA A 574 -8.41 -0.23 16.46
N GLY A 575 -9.67 -0.08 16.05
CA GLY A 575 -10.55 1.06 16.38
C GLY A 575 -10.19 2.41 15.74
N ASN A 576 -8.92 2.64 15.42
CA ASN A 576 -8.34 3.87 14.86
C ASN A 576 -7.26 3.53 13.83
N HIS A 577 -6.75 4.52 13.09
CA HIS A 577 -5.58 4.32 12.22
C HIS A 577 -4.36 3.93 13.07
N ARG A 578 -3.50 3.03 12.57
CA ARG A 578 -2.32 2.54 13.32
C ARG A 578 -1.12 2.25 12.44
N ILE A 579 0.08 2.38 13.02
CA ILE A 579 1.25 1.62 12.58
C ILE A 579 1.27 0.31 13.35
N LEU A 580 1.32 -0.82 12.65
CA LEU A 580 1.56 -2.14 13.23
C LEU A 580 3.01 -2.57 12.97
N ARG A 581 3.64 -3.20 13.96
CA ARG A 581 4.99 -3.76 13.87
C ARG A 581 4.93 -5.26 14.16
N TYR A 582 5.30 -6.08 13.18
CA TYR A 582 5.46 -7.53 13.34
C TYR A 582 6.96 -7.84 13.43
N ALA A 583 7.47 -8.03 14.65
CA ALA A 583 8.89 -8.29 14.91
C ALA A 583 9.16 -9.81 14.86
N PHE A 584 9.76 -10.30 13.78
CA PHE A 584 10.00 -11.73 13.55
C PHE A 584 11.27 -12.20 14.27
N LYS A 585 11.16 -13.27 15.07
CA LYS A 585 12.30 -13.85 15.79
C LYS A 585 12.11 -15.35 16.06
N GLU A 586 13.21 -16.06 16.30
CA GLU A 586 13.19 -17.52 16.49
C GLU A 586 12.32 -17.97 17.67
N HIS A 587 12.33 -17.20 18.76
CA HIS A 587 11.65 -17.47 20.02
C HIS A 587 10.65 -16.34 20.34
N ALA A 588 9.74 -16.05 19.41
CA ALA A 588 8.69 -15.06 19.63
C ALA A 588 7.73 -15.52 20.74
N ASP A 589 7.29 -14.58 21.59
CA ASP A 589 6.14 -14.80 22.46
C ASP A 589 4.83 -14.54 21.68
N PRO A 590 4.02 -15.57 21.38
CA PRO A 590 2.79 -15.42 20.60
C PRO A 590 1.66 -14.74 21.38
N THR A 591 1.88 -14.37 22.66
CA THR A 591 0.94 -13.60 23.49
C THR A 591 1.19 -12.09 23.46
N ILE A 592 2.33 -11.63 22.93
CA ILE A 592 2.58 -10.20 22.70
C ILE A 592 1.87 -9.78 21.42
N VAL A 593 0.74 -9.12 21.63
CA VAL A 593 -0.20 -8.58 20.64
C VAL A 593 -0.54 -7.12 20.99
N PRO A 594 -1.06 -6.31 20.05
CA PRO A 594 -1.37 -4.92 20.34
C PRO A 594 -2.54 -4.75 21.31
N ALA A 595 -2.56 -3.60 21.99
CA ALA A 595 -3.72 -3.19 22.79
C ALA A 595 -4.97 -3.03 21.91
N TYR A 596 -6.11 -3.50 22.42
CA TYR A 596 -7.39 -3.46 21.72
C TYR A 596 -7.92 -2.03 21.57
N GLY A 597 -8.50 -1.70 20.42
CA GLY A 597 -8.96 -0.36 20.07
C GLY A 597 -10.11 0.16 20.94
N ARG A 598 -10.10 1.47 21.19
CA ARG A 598 -11.12 2.20 21.99
C ARG A 598 -12.36 2.62 21.19
N ALA A 599 -12.71 1.87 20.13
CA ALA A 599 -13.90 2.14 19.33
C ALA A 599 -15.20 2.00 20.13
N THR A 600 -16.19 2.83 19.81
CA THR A 600 -17.47 2.89 20.54
C THR A 600 -18.66 2.67 19.61
N LEU A 601 -19.80 2.24 20.17
CA LEU A 601 -20.96 1.79 19.40
C LEU A 601 -21.57 2.84 18.45
N ASN A 602 -21.43 4.13 18.78
CA ASN A 602 -21.77 5.31 17.99
C ASN A 602 -21.23 6.53 18.77
N SER A 603 -20.00 6.97 18.51
CA SER A 603 -19.57 8.29 19.00
C SER A 603 -20.16 9.34 18.07
N ALA A 604 -21.37 9.82 18.38
CA ALA A 604 -22.01 10.86 17.58
C ALA A 604 -21.23 12.18 17.69
N PRO A 605 -21.10 12.96 16.60
CA PRO A 605 -20.64 14.33 16.72
C PRO A 605 -21.63 15.12 17.59
N TYR A 606 -21.11 15.81 18.60
CA TYR A 606 -21.86 16.85 19.30
C TYR A 606 -22.04 18.04 18.35
N TYR A 607 -23.25 18.20 17.83
CA TYR A 607 -23.73 19.39 17.10
C TYR A 607 -24.18 20.49 18.06
#